data_AF-A0A8T0CG46-F1
#
_entry.id   AF-A0A8T0CG46-F1
#
_cell.length_a   1.000
_cell.length_b   1.000
_cell.length_c   1.000
_cell.angle_alpha   90.00
_cell.angle_beta   90.00
_cell.angle_gamma   90.00
#
_symmetry.space_group_name_H-M   'P 1'
#
loop_
_entity.id
_entity.type
_entity.pdbx_description
1 polymer ?
#
loop_
_entity_poly.entity_id
_entity_poly.type
_entity_poly.pdbx_seq_one_letter_code
_entity_poly.pdbx_strand_id
1 'polypeptide(L)'
;MHELAMGLKRSNCYFLWVVRSSEAEKLPQGFANSTETSQKGLIVTWCPQLEVLVHEALGLFVTHCGWNSTLEALSLGAPMLAIPQWTDQATNAKYIMDVWKMGLRPPVDEERGVVTSEEIEHCVRKVMEGETGKRMRENAGKWRKIAKDAVGEGGSSDRNIEEFVAKLVAET
;
A
#
# COMPACT_ATOMS: atom_id res chain seq x y z
N MET A 1 -2.84 11.86 -10.81
CA MET A 1 -2.89 10.62 -11.62
C MET A 1 -1.83 10.60 -12.71
N HIS A 2 -1.58 11.72 -13.40
CA HIS A 2 -0.55 11.80 -14.44
C HIS A 2 0.85 11.32 -13.96
N GLU A 3 1.40 11.92 -12.91
CA GLU A 3 2.71 11.56 -12.36
C GLU A 3 2.80 10.07 -12.00
N LEU A 4 1.78 9.52 -11.34
CA LEU A 4 1.72 8.11 -10.97
C LEU A 4 1.68 7.19 -12.19
N ALA A 5 0.85 7.51 -13.19
CA ALA A 5 0.76 6.74 -14.43
C ALA A 5 2.11 6.70 -15.15
N MET A 6 2.77 7.85 -15.29
CA MET A 6 4.07 7.95 -15.95
C MET A 6 5.17 7.27 -15.14
N GLY A 7 5.16 7.39 -13.80
CA GLY A 7 6.13 6.72 -12.93
C GLY A 7 6.01 5.20 -12.97
N LEU A 8 4.79 4.66 -12.92
CA LEU A 8 4.54 3.22 -13.07
C LEU A 8 5.01 2.71 -14.43
N LYS A 9 4.68 3.44 -15.50
CA LYS A 9 5.12 3.10 -16.85
C LYS A 9 6.65 3.08 -17.00
N ARG A 10 7.32 4.12 -16.50
CA ARG A 10 8.79 4.25 -16.54
C ARG A 10 9.48 3.20 -15.67
N SER A 11 8.85 2.75 -14.58
CA SER A 11 9.41 1.72 -13.70
C SER A 11 9.60 0.36 -14.37
N ASN A 12 8.92 0.12 -15.50
CA ASN A 12 8.96 -1.13 -16.27
C ASN A 12 8.60 -2.40 -15.46
N CYS A 13 7.95 -2.22 -14.30
CA CYS A 13 7.46 -3.28 -13.44
C CYS A 13 6.03 -3.68 -13.83
N TYR A 14 5.64 -4.92 -13.49
CA TYR A 14 4.24 -5.32 -13.58
C TYR A 14 3.42 -4.59 -12.53
N PHE A 15 2.20 -4.14 -12.88
CA PHE A 15 1.33 -3.48 -11.92
C PHE A 15 -0.15 -3.82 -12.15
N LEU A 16 -0.89 -3.89 -11.05
CA LEU A 16 -2.34 -3.85 -11.02
C LEU A 16 -2.75 -2.50 -10.42
N TRP A 17 -3.53 -1.71 -11.17
CA TRP A 17 -3.99 -0.40 -10.70
C TRP A 17 -5.52 -0.36 -10.67
N VAL A 18 -6.06 -0.18 -9.47
CA VAL A 18 -7.49 0.08 -9.28
C VAL A 18 -7.78 1.56 -9.55
N VAL A 19 -8.51 1.85 -10.62
CA VAL A 19 -8.97 3.20 -11.00
C VAL A 19 -10.49 3.17 -11.10
N ARG A 20 -11.17 3.85 -10.18
CA ARG A 20 -12.64 3.94 -10.19
C ARG A 20 -13.13 4.57 -11.49
N SER A 21 -14.30 4.14 -11.98
CA SER A 21 -14.88 4.68 -13.21
C SER A 21 -15.02 6.21 -13.19
N SER A 22 -15.35 6.79 -12.02
CA SER A 22 -15.45 8.24 -11.82
C SER A 22 -14.12 8.99 -11.95
N GLU A 23 -13.01 8.27 -11.94
CA GLU A 23 -11.65 8.81 -11.99
C GLU A 23 -10.93 8.46 -13.30
N ALA A 24 -11.55 7.66 -14.17
CA ALA A 24 -10.93 7.17 -15.40
C ALA A 24 -10.50 8.31 -16.34
N GLU A 25 -11.26 9.41 -16.37
CA GLU A 25 -10.95 10.61 -17.16
C GLU A 25 -9.67 11.34 -16.69
N LYS A 26 -9.20 11.08 -15.46
CA LYS A 26 -7.97 11.68 -14.92
C LYS A 26 -6.71 10.92 -15.33
N LEU A 27 -6.84 9.75 -15.97
CA LEU A 27 -5.71 9.04 -16.55
C LEU A 27 -5.17 9.78 -17.78
N PRO A 28 -3.86 9.72 -18.06
CA PRO A 28 -3.32 10.28 -19.29
C PRO A 28 -4.00 9.67 -20.52
N GLN A 29 -4.22 10.49 -21.54
CA GLN A 29 -4.89 10.06 -22.77
C GLN A 29 -4.17 8.85 -23.38
N GLY A 30 -4.92 7.79 -23.66
CA GLY A 30 -4.38 6.57 -24.25
C GLY A 30 -3.56 5.70 -23.30
N PHE A 31 -3.39 6.06 -22.02
CA PHE A 31 -2.57 5.30 -21.07
C PHE A 31 -3.03 3.84 -20.95
N ALA A 32 -4.31 3.61 -20.69
CA ALA A 32 -4.90 2.29 -20.52
C ALA A 32 -4.79 1.42 -21.78
N ASN A 33 -4.79 2.03 -22.96
CA ASN A 33 -4.80 1.35 -24.26
C ASN A 33 -3.42 1.30 -24.92
N SER A 34 -2.40 1.92 -24.32
CA SER A 34 -1.05 1.92 -24.88
C SER A 34 -0.45 0.52 -24.81
N THR A 35 0.28 0.12 -25.85
CA THR A 35 0.88 -1.23 -25.96
C THR A 35 1.83 -1.55 -24.81
N GLU A 36 2.57 -0.56 -24.33
CA GLU A 36 3.48 -0.70 -23.18
C GLU A 36 2.70 -0.98 -21.89
N THR A 37 1.59 -0.27 -21.66
CA THR A 37 0.73 -0.54 -20.51
C THR A 37 0.01 -1.87 -20.66
N SER A 38 -0.51 -2.23 -21.84
CA SER A 38 -1.28 -3.47 -22.00
C SER A 38 -0.46 -4.75 -21.85
N GLN A 39 0.87 -4.67 -21.94
CA GLN A 39 1.78 -5.80 -21.72
C GLN A 39 2.12 -6.05 -20.24
N LYS A 40 2.14 -5.01 -19.40
CA LYS A 40 2.64 -5.10 -18.00
C LYS A 40 1.70 -4.53 -16.95
N GLY A 41 0.75 -3.72 -17.35
CA GLY A 41 -0.22 -3.05 -16.51
C GLY A 41 -1.62 -3.61 -16.71
N LEU A 42 -2.31 -3.90 -15.61
CA LEU A 42 -3.72 -4.21 -15.60
C LEU A 42 -4.47 -3.09 -14.86
N ILE A 43 -5.42 -2.43 -15.53
CA ILE A 43 -6.26 -1.39 -14.92
C ILE A 43 -7.66 -1.95 -14.75
N VAL A 44 -8.17 -1.90 -13.52
CA VAL A 44 -9.50 -2.40 -13.14
C VAL A 44 -10.23 -1.37 -12.30
N THR A 45 -11.55 -1.45 -12.22
CA THR A 45 -12.36 -0.54 -11.39
C THR A 45 -12.46 -1.00 -9.94
N TRP A 46 -12.20 -2.28 -9.69
CA TRP A 46 -12.21 -2.93 -8.39
C TRP A 46 -11.33 -4.18 -8.42
N CYS A 47 -10.79 -4.58 -7.26
CA CYS A 47 -10.09 -5.85 -7.11
C CYS A 47 -10.34 -6.44 -5.71
N PRO A 48 -10.21 -7.78 -5.54
CA PRO A 48 -10.21 -8.41 -4.22
C PRO A 48 -8.89 -8.10 -3.51
N GLN A 49 -8.78 -6.90 -2.93
CA GLN A 49 -7.51 -6.35 -2.41
C GLN A 49 -6.80 -7.29 -1.43
N LEU A 50 -7.52 -7.95 -0.53
CA LEU A 50 -6.93 -8.92 0.41
C LEU A 50 -6.24 -10.10 -0.31
N GLU A 51 -6.86 -10.62 -1.37
CA GLU A 51 -6.30 -11.71 -2.18
C GLU A 51 -5.07 -11.24 -2.97
N VAL A 52 -5.12 -10.02 -3.50
CA VAL A 52 -3.96 -9.39 -4.16
C VAL A 52 -2.82 -9.15 -3.16
N LEU A 53 -3.14 -8.69 -1.95
CA LEU A 53 -2.15 -8.35 -0.93
C LEU A 53 -1.41 -9.58 -0.35
N VAL A 54 -2.05 -10.76 -0.36
CA VAL A 54 -1.43 -12.02 0.10
C VAL A 54 -0.72 -12.78 -1.02
N HIS A 55 -0.92 -12.38 -2.28
CA HIS A 55 -0.36 -13.08 -3.43
C HIS A 55 1.17 -12.97 -3.49
N GLU A 56 1.85 -14.09 -3.77
CA GLU A 56 3.32 -14.17 -3.76
C GLU A 56 4.01 -13.25 -4.80
N ALA A 57 3.31 -12.97 -5.91
CA ALA A 57 3.81 -12.05 -6.94
C ALA A 57 3.79 -10.57 -6.52
N LEU A 58 3.16 -10.22 -5.41
CA LEU A 58 3.13 -8.83 -4.94
C LEU A 58 4.52 -8.41 -4.41
N GLY A 59 5.14 -7.46 -5.10
CA GLY A 59 6.40 -6.86 -4.64
C GLY A 59 6.22 -5.60 -3.79
N LEU A 60 5.18 -4.80 -4.05
CA LEU A 60 4.97 -3.48 -3.45
C LEU A 60 3.50 -3.06 -3.57
N PHE A 61 2.93 -2.53 -2.49
CA PHE A 61 1.61 -1.92 -2.47
C PHE A 61 1.70 -0.39 -2.46
N VAL A 62 1.30 0.28 -3.53
CA VAL A 62 1.21 1.75 -3.58
C VAL A 62 -0.12 2.19 -2.97
N THR A 63 -0.07 2.99 -1.91
CA THR A 63 -1.26 3.31 -1.11
C THR A 63 -1.30 4.76 -0.67
N HIS A 64 -2.52 5.30 -0.62
CA HIS A 64 -2.82 6.58 0.02
C HIS A 64 -2.77 6.54 1.56
N CYS A 65 -2.47 5.38 2.16
CA CYS A 65 -2.32 5.22 3.62
C CYS A 65 -3.62 5.39 4.42
N GLY A 66 -4.79 5.11 3.83
CA GLY A 66 -6.02 4.94 4.60
C GLY A 66 -5.86 3.81 5.62
N TRP A 67 -6.45 3.96 6.80
CA TRP A 67 -6.18 3.07 7.94
C TRP A 67 -6.51 1.59 7.66
N ASN A 68 -7.65 1.31 7.03
CA ASN A 68 -8.03 -0.07 6.68
C ASN A 68 -7.00 -0.73 5.75
N SER A 69 -6.71 -0.12 4.60
CA SER A 69 -5.68 -0.62 3.67
C SER A 69 -4.31 -0.76 4.32
N THR A 70 -3.99 0.12 5.27
CA THR A 70 -2.73 0.07 6.01
C THR A 70 -2.69 -1.16 6.93
N LEU A 71 -3.77 -1.43 7.66
CA LEU A 71 -3.89 -2.63 8.50
C LEU A 71 -3.90 -3.92 7.69
N GLU A 72 -4.56 -3.94 6.53
CA GLU A 72 -4.55 -5.09 5.61
C GLU A 72 -3.12 -5.40 5.15
N ALA A 73 -2.40 -4.39 4.65
CA ALA A 73 -1.03 -4.55 4.20
C ALA A 73 -0.07 -4.96 5.33
N LEU A 74 -0.21 -4.36 6.52
CA LEU A 74 0.56 -4.72 7.71
C LEU A 74 0.31 -6.16 8.13
N SER A 75 -0.95 -6.57 8.22
CA SER A 75 -1.35 -7.90 8.66
C SER A 75 -1.02 -9.00 7.65
N LEU A 76 -0.91 -8.65 6.37
CA LEU A 76 -0.53 -9.58 5.30
C LEU A 76 0.97 -9.53 4.97
N GLY A 77 1.70 -8.58 5.53
CA GLY A 77 3.15 -8.44 5.34
C GLY A 77 3.54 -7.86 3.98
N ALA A 78 2.71 -6.99 3.42
CA ALA A 78 2.95 -6.32 2.14
C ALA A 78 3.74 -5.02 2.33
N PRO A 79 4.93 -4.85 1.72
CA PRO A 79 5.65 -3.59 1.71
C PRO A 79 4.83 -2.45 1.06
N MET A 80 4.97 -1.23 1.57
CA MET A 80 4.14 -0.10 1.12
C MET A 80 4.94 1.05 0.51
N LEU A 81 4.42 1.62 -0.59
CA LEU A 81 4.82 2.95 -1.07
C LEU A 81 3.71 3.94 -0.67
N ALA A 82 4.03 4.81 0.28
CA ALA A 82 3.10 5.72 0.91
C ALA A 82 2.98 7.04 0.12
N ILE A 83 1.80 7.31 -0.45
CA ILE A 83 1.47 8.57 -1.14
C ILE A 83 0.21 9.16 -0.49
N PRO A 84 0.30 9.69 0.74
CA PRO A 84 -0.86 10.19 1.48
C PRO A 84 -1.53 11.36 0.77
N GLN A 85 -2.86 11.43 0.86
CA GLN A 85 -3.67 12.47 0.23
C GLN A 85 -4.25 13.42 1.27
N TRP A 86 -5.11 12.94 2.18
CA TRP A 86 -5.86 13.78 3.14
C TRP A 86 -5.97 13.18 4.55
N THR A 87 -6.43 13.97 5.52
CA THR A 87 -6.81 13.53 6.89
C THR A 87 -5.63 12.91 7.67
N ASP A 88 -5.77 11.68 8.16
CA ASP A 88 -4.83 10.95 9.01
C ASP A 88 -3.73 10.24 8.21
N GLN A 89 -3.83 10.24 6.88
CA GLN A 89 -2.97 9.47 6.00
C GLN A 89 -1.49 9.86 6.11
N ALA A 90 -1.19 11.14 6.35
CA ALA A 90 0.18 11.60 6.56
C ALA A 90 0.79 11.01 7.85
N THR A 91 -0.02 10.87 8.91
CA THR A 91 0.38 10.21 10.15
C THR A 91 0.59 8.72 9.94
N ASN A 92 -0.34 8.06 9.23
CA ASN A 92 -0.20 6.63 8.90
C ASN A 92 1.07 6.37 8.07
N ALA A 93 1.36 7.23 7.08
CA ALA A 93 2.61 7.17 6.31
C ALA A 93 3.84 7.28 7.21
N LYS A 94 3.81 8.12 8.24
CA LYS A 94 4.92 8.24 9.21
C LYS A 94 5.12 6.97 10.02
N TYR A 95 4.05 6.30 10.46
CA TYR A 95 4.15 4.98 11.10
C TYR A 95 4.75 3.92 10.17
N ILE A 96 4.27 3.87 8.92
CA ILE A 96 4.75 2.92 7.89
C ILE A 96 6.26 3.03 7.70
N MET A 97 6.79 4.26 7.63
CA MET A 97 8.22 4.51 7.38
C MET A 97 9.09 4.44 8.63
N ASP A 98 8.70 5.14 9.69
CA ASP A 98 9.62 5.45 10.79
C ASP A 98 9.53 4.40 11.91
N VAL A 99 8.31 3.90 12.16
CA VAL A 99 8.02 2.97 13.25
C VAL A 99 8.10 1.53 12.74
N TRP A 100 7.28 1.20 11.74
CA TRP A 100 7.21 -0.16 11.21
C TRP A 100 8.33 -0.49 10.23
N LYS A 101 8.91 0.54 9.59
CA LYS A 101 10.02 0.42 8.65
C LYS A 101 9.76 -0.59 7.54
N MET A 102 8.50 -0.67 7.11
CA MET A 102 8.02 -1.57 6.07
C MET A 102 7.52 -0.83 4.82
N GLY A 103 7.71 0.47 4.76
CA GLY A 103 7.38 1.27 3.59
C GLY A 103 8.32 2.45 3.36
N LEU A 104 8.10 3.11 2.24
CA LEU A 104 8.83 4.28 1.79
C LEU A 104 7.84 5.34 1.31
N ARG A 105 8.16 6.61 1.48
CA ARG A 105 7.43 7.73 0.89
C ARG A 105 8.32 8.41 -0.14
N PRO A 106 7.87 8.55 -1.40
CA PRO A 106 8.55 9.38 -2.37
C PRO A 106 8.65 10.83 -1.86
N PRO A 107 9.78 11.51 -2.08
CA PRO A 107 9.87 12.93 -1.77
C PRO A 107 8.89 13.73 -2.63
N VAL A 108 8.38 14.82 -2.06
CA VAL A 108 7.54 15.78 -2.77
C VAL A 108 8.46 16.83 -3.37
N ASP A 109 8.27 17.12 -4.66
CA ASP A 109 8.96 18.23 -5.31
C ASP A 109 8.46 19.55 -4.70
N GLU A 110 9.38 20.34 -4.14
CA GLU A 110 9.05 21.55 -3.39
C GLU A 110 8.47 22.65 -4.28
N GLU A 111 8.88 22.71 -5.55
CA GLU A 111 8.43 23.73 -6.50
C GLU A 111 7.03 23.41 -7.03
N ARG A 112 6.80 22.15 -7.39
CA ARG A 112 5.54 21.67 -7.98
C ARG A 112 4.52 21.22 -6.94
N GLY A 113 4.94 21.00 -5.70
CA GLY A 113 4.09 20.54 -4.60
C GLY A 113 3.51 19.12 -4.80
N VAL A 114 4.10 18.33 -5.70
CA VAL A 114 3.63 16.98 -6.04
C VAL A 114 4.77 15.97 -6.02
N VAL A 115 4.44 14.70 -5.84
CA VAL A 115 5.40 13.62 -6.12
C VAL A 115 5.50 13.45 -7.64
N THR A 116 6.71 13.58 -8.18
CA THR A 116 6.97 13.47 -9.62
C THR A 116 7.04 12.02 -10.09
N SER A 117 6.87 11.81 -11.38
CA SER A 117 6.97 10.51 -12.04
C SER A 117 8.36 9.88 -11.87
N GLU A 118 9.40 10.70 -11.84
CA GLU A 118 10.79 10.35 -11.60
C GLU A 118 10.99 9.77 -10.20
N GLU A 119 10.42 10.41 -9.19
CA GLU A 119 10.50 9.95 -7.81
C GLU A 119 9.68 8.68 -7.58
N ILE A 120 8.52 8.57 -8.24
CA ILE A 120 7.71 7.34 -8.22
C ILE A 120 8.48 6.19 -8.86
N GLU A 121 9.03 6.39 -10.06
CA GLU A 121 9.85 5.39 -10.74
C GLU A 121 11.03 4.95 -9.86
N HIS A 122 11.79 5.92 -9.33
CA HIS A 122 12.96 5.66 -8.51
C HIS A 122 12.60 4.82 -7.28
N CYS A 123 11.54 5.22 -6.57
CA CYS A 123 11.09 4.53 -5.37
C CYS A 123 10.56 3.12 -5.66
N VAL A 124 9.76 2.95 -6.73
CA VAL A 124 9.26 1.64 -7.15
C VAL A 124 10.44 0.71 -7.47
N ARG A 125 11.37 1.14 -8.33
CA ARG A 125 12.55 0.33 -8.69
C ARG A 125 13.43 0.01 -7.50
N LYS A 126 13.65 0.98 -6.60
CA LYS A 126 14.43 0.78 -5.36
C LYS A 126 13.87 -0.32 -4.46
N VAL A 127 12.54 -0.47 -4.41
CA VAL A 127 11.87 -1.52 -3.64
C VAL A 127 11.81 -2.84 -4.41
N MET A 128 11.56 -2.79 -5.73
CA MET A 128 11.43 -3.99 -6.54
C MET A 128 12.78 -4.70 -6.80
N GLU A 129 13.84 -3.93 -7.03
CA GLU A 129 15.15 -4.44 -7.47
C GLU A 129 16.23 -4.37 -6.37
N GLY A 130 16.03 -3.55 -5.33
CA GLY A 130 17.09 -3.17 -4.38
C GLY A 130 17.00 -3.80 -2.99
N GLU A 131 18.05 -3.58 -2.20
CA GLU A 131 18.16 -4.06 -0.81
C GLU A 131 17.13 -3.40 0.13
N THR A 132 16.64 -2.22 -0.25
CA THR A 132 15.56 -1.53 0.49
C THR A 132 14.30 -2.39 0.53
N GLY A 133 13.93 -3.01 -0.60
CA GLY A 133 12.77 -3.90 -0.65
C GLY A 133 12.91 -5.16 0.20
N LYS A 134 14.11 -5.75 0.26
CA LYS A 134 14.36 -6.92 1.11
C LYS A 134 14.16 -6.58 2.59
N ARG A 135 14.77 -5.49 3.05
CA ARG A 135 14.60 -4.99 4.43
C ARG A 135 13.14 -4.66 4.75
N MET A 136 12.41 -4.06 3.81
CA MET A 136 10.98 -3.77 3.98
C MET A 136 10.16 -5.05 4.11
N ARG A 137 10.41 -6.07 3.28
CA ARG A 137 9.75 -7.39 3.36
C ARG A 137 10.04 -8.11 4.67
N GLU A 138 11.28 -8.07 5.15
CA GLU A 138 11.64 -8.64 6.46
C GLU A 138 10.87 -7.98 7.60
N ASN A 139 10.79 -6.64 7.61
CA ASN A 139 10.04 -5.91 8.63
C ASN A 139 8.54 -6.16 8.50
N ALA A 140 8.01 -6.18 7.28
CA ALA A 140 6.61 -6.53 7.01
C ALA A 140 6.27 -7.93 7.55
N GLY A 141 7.17 -8.91 7.38
CA GLY A 141 7.01 -10.26 7.93
C GLY A 141 6.97 -10.28 9.46
N LYS A 142 7.80 -9.47 10.14
CA LYS A 142 7.76 -9.32 11.61
C LYS A 142 6.43 -8.75 12.08
N TRP A 143 5.95 -7.68 11.45
CA TRP A 143 4.67 -7.06 11.81
C TRP A 143 3.48 -7.96 11.51
N ARG A 144 3.50 -8.69 10.39
CA ARG A 144 2.52 -9.73 10.08
C ARG A 144 2.44 -10.76 11.20
N LYS A 145 3.59 -11.24 11.71
CA LYS A 145 3.62 -12.19 12.81
C LYS A 145 3.00 -11.60 14.08
N ILE A 146 3.43 -10.40 14.48
CA ILE A 146 2.90 -9.71 15.67
C ILE A 146 1.39 -9.50 15.55
N ALA A 147 0.90 -9.06 14.39
CA ALA A 147 -0.52 -8.85 14.15
C ALA A 147 -1.32 -10.16 14.26
N LYS A 148 -0.82 -11.25 13.69
CA LYS A 148 -1.44 -12.58 13.80
C LYS A 148 -1.46 -13.10 15.23
N ASP A 149 -0.34 -12.97 15.96
CA ASP A 149 -0.23 -13.41 17.34
C ASP A 149 -1.17 -12.60 18.25
N ALA A 150 -1.40 -11.31 17.95
CA ALA A 150 -2.31 -10.46 18.71
C ALA A 150 -3.79 -10.87 18.58
N VAL A 151 -4.21 -11.37 17.40
CA VAL A 151 -5.60 -11.78 17.12
C VAL A 151 -5.84 -13.28 17.22
N GLY A 152 -4.78 -14.08 17.38
CA GLY A 152 -4.88 -15.51 17.63
C GLY A 152 -5.39 -15.81 19.03
N GLU A 153 -5.77 -17.06 19.28
CA GLU A 153 -6.30 -17.53 20.56
C GLU A 153 -5.38 -17.16 21.73
N GLY A 154 -5.93 -16.46 22.74
CA GLY A 154 -5.20 -15.97 23.90
C GLY A 154 -4.34 -14.72 23.64
N GLY A 155 -4.36 -14.20 22.42
CA GLY A 155 -3.71 -12.96 22.00
C GLY A 155 -4.23 -11.73 22.74
N SER A 156 -3.54 -10.60 22.59
CA SER A 156 -3.96 -9.36 23.25
C SER A 156 -5.29 -8.82 22.72
N SER A 157 -5.49 -8.83 21.41
CA SER A 157 -6.70 -8.31 20.79
C SER A 157 -7.88 -9.28 20.95
N ASP A 158 -7.59 -10.58 20.96
CA ASP A 158 -8.54 -11.65 21.27
C ASP A 158 -9.14 -11.47 22.68
N ARG A 159 -8.27 -11.34 23.70
CA ARG A 159 -8.72 -11.05 25.08
C ARG A 159 -9.46 -9.71 25.21
N ASN A 160 -9.02 -8.69 24.48
CA ASN A 160 -9.69 -7.38 24.51
C ASN A 160 -11.11 -7.44 23.93
N ILE A 161 -11.34 -8.23 22.87
CA ILE A 161 -12.69 -8.37 22.31
C ILE A 161 -13.59 -9.18 23.24
N GLU A 162 -13.06 -10.22 23.90
CA GLU A 162 -13.79 -10.96 24.93
C GLU A 162 -14.19 -10.06 26.11
N GLU A 163 -13.25 -9.25 26.61
CA GLU A 163 -13.53 -8.31 27.71
C GLU A 163 -14.59 -7.28 27.30
N PHE A 164 -14.52 -6.77 26.07
CA PHE A 164 -15.50 -5.83 25.53
C PHE A 164 -16.91 -6.46 25.48
N VAL A 165 -17.03 -7.68 24.93
CA VAL A 165 -18.30 -8.40 24.85
C VAL A 165 -18.86 -8.71 26.25
N ALA A 166 -18.01 -9.15 27.18
CA ALA A 166 -18.42 -9.45 28.54
C ALA A 166 -19.03 -8.23 29.26
N LYS A 167 -18.47 -7.04 29.07
CA LYS A 167 -19.01 -5.78 29.63
C LYS A 167 -20.37 -5.43 29.04
N LEU A 168 -20.56 -5.58 27.73
CA LEU A 168 -21.85 -5.31 27.09
C LEU A 168 -22.95 -6.25 27.59
N VAL A 169 -22.62 -7.53 27.81
CA VAL A 169 -23.58 -8.51 28.31
C VAL A 169 -23.91 -8.28 29.80
N ALA A 170 -22.94 -7.82 30.60
CA ALA A 170 -23.15 -7.54 32.02
C ALA A 170 -24.03 -6.29 32.30
N GLU A 171 -24.23 -5.43 31.31
CA GLU A 171 -25.10 -4.24 31.39
C GLU A 171 -26.55 -4.50 30.93
N THR A 172 -26.89 -5.75 30.55
CA THR A 172 -28.23 -6.18 30.13
C THR A 172 -28.90 -7.04 31.20
#